data_AF-A0A444J5Z7-F1
#
_entry.id   AF-A0A444J5Z7-F1
#
_cell.length_a   1.000
_cell.length_b   1.000
_cell.length_c   1.000
_cell.angle_alpha   90.00
_cell.angle_beta   90.00
_cell.angle_gamma   90.00
#
_symmetry.space_group_name_H-M   'P 1'
#
loop_
_entity.id
_entity.type
_entity.pdbx_description
1 polymer ?
#
loop_
_entity_poly.entity_id
_entity_poly.type
_entity_poly.pdbx_seq_one_letter_code
_entity_poly.pdbx_strand_id
1 'polypeptide(L)'
;LLGEGKPKYMNSPESIVFSKGNLLFGLYQHRQAIRSTRRAVVVEGNFDLLLLAIHGIDNVVAPLGTALTREHIKALRRYCDEVVLLFDGDSAGLRAARRSIPFFLSEQLEGRVALLPTGHDPDTLVREKGAAAVQKLIEDAAPLAEFVFSALKEEHGLTLSGKNRIITDLAELMEQAADADQRELMASHFGEQLGVSPDRFLVKQTAFGHVEDVPVEHVPTRQWPPESEVVPEMPSDSDWGSDWTPPDFPLDREEGWGTYSSRPRRRG
;
A
#
# COMPACT_ATOMS: atom_id res chain seq x y z
N LEU A 1 -27.03 6.57 -14.04
CA LEU A 1 -27.87 6.20 -12.89
C LEU A 1 -29.22 5.78 -13.43
N LEU A 2 -29.58 4.50 -13.35
CA LEU A 2 -30.97 4.08 -13.56
C LEU A 2 -31.68 4.18 -12.20
N GLY A 3 -32.62 5.12 -12.10
CA GLY A 3 -33.75 5.16 -11.16
C GLY A 3 -33.51 4.88 -9.66
N GLU A 4 -33.72 5.92 -8.85
CA GLU A 4 -34.06 5.91 -7.41
C GLU A 4 -33.83 4.59 -6.64
N GLY A 5 -32.67 4.52 -5.97
CA GLY A 5 -32.48 3.74 -4.73
C GLY A 5 -32.22 2.23 -4.86
N LYS A 6 -32.27 1.64 -6.06
CA LYS A 6 -31.96 0.21 -6.25
C LYS A 6 -30.54 0.00 -6.78
N PRO A 7 -29.81 -1.02 -6.29
CA PRO A 7 -28.46 -1.29 -6.77
C PRO A 7 -28.50 -1.66 -8.27
N LYS A 8 -27.48 -1.20 -9.02
CA LYS A 8 -27.35 -1.46 -10.48
C LYS A 8 -27.38 -2.96 -10.79
N TYR A 9 -26.89 -3.78 -9.86
CA TYR A 9 -26.90 -5.25 -9.93
C TYR A 9 -27.29 -5.83 -8.58
N MET A 10 -28.03 -6.95 -8.60
CA MET A 10 -28.47 -7.65 -7.40
C MET A 10 -28.07 -9.11 -7.50
N ASN A 11 -27.23 -9.55 -6.56
CA ASN A 11 -26.91 -10.97 -6.38
C ASN A 11 -27.89 -11.59 -5.38
N SER A 12 -28.15 -12.89 -5.52
CA SER A 12 -28.92 -13.65 -4.53
C SER A 12 -28.35 -13.47 -3.12
N PRO A 13 -29.17 -13.49 -2.06
CA PRO A 13 -28.69 -13.45 -0.68
C PRO A 13 -27.89 -14.71 -0.34
N GLU A 14 -27.08 -14.65 0.73
CA GLU A 14 -26.39 -15.82 1.29
C GLU A 14 -27.41 -16.92 1.65
N SER A 15 -27.04 -18.17 1.45
CA SER A 15 -27.84 -19.34 1.84
C SER A 15 -26.95 -20.56 2.06
N ILE A 16 -27.54 -21.64 2.57
CA ILE A 16 -26.85 -22.92 2.78
C ILE A 16 -26.20 -23.50 1.50
N VAL A 17 -26.72 -23.16 0.32
CA VAL A 17 -26.22 -23.64 -0.98
C VAL A 17 -25.53 -22.56 -1.80
N PHE A 18 -25.54 -21.31 -1.32
CA PHE A 18 -24.97 -20.17 -2.03
C PHE A 18 -24.23 -19.28 -1.06
N SER A 19 -22.90 -19.37 -1.07
CA SER A 19 -22.05 -18.47 -0.31
C SER A 19 -21.11 -17.69 -1.21
N LYS A 20 -21.28 -16.37 -1.27
CA LYS A 20 -20.50 -15.50 -2.17
C LYS A 20 -19.02 -15.53 -1.85
N GLY A 21 -18.68 -15.67 -0.57
CA GLY A 21 -17.30 -15.78 -0.10
C GLY A 21 -16.58 -17.05 -0.55
N ASN A 22 -17.30 -18.07 -1.02
CA ASN A 22 -16.73 -19.36 -1.42
C ASN A 22 -16.89 -19.66 -2.92
N LEU A 23 -17.72 -18.89 -3.60
CA LEU A 23 -18.09 -19.10 -5.00
C LEU A 23 -17.51 -18.01 -5.87
N LEU A 24 -16.98 -18.43 -7.02
CA LEU A 24 -16.54 -17.56 -8.10
C LEU A 24 -17.45 -17.77 -9.29
N PHE A 25 -18.02 -16.67 -9.80
CA PHE A 25 -18.74 -16.68 -11.06
C PHE A 25 -17.78 -17.07 -12.19
N GLY A 26 -18.28 -17.85 -13.16
CA GLY A 26 -17.49 -18.35 -14.29
C GLY A 26 -16.57 -19.53 -13.99
N LEU A 27 -16.26 -19.84 -12.72
CA LEU A 27 -15.31 -20.93 -12.40
C LEU A 27 -15.75 -22.27 -12.99
N TYR A 28 -17.03 -22.62 -12.90
CA TYR A 28 -17.52 -23.85 -13.50
C TYR A 28 -17.33 -23.84 -15.03
N GLN A 29 -17.74 -22.76 -15.70
CA GLN A 29 -17.68 -22.62 -17.15
C GLN A 29 -16.23 -22.67 -17.66
N HIS A 30 -15.31 -22.00 -16.96
CA HIS A 30 -13.94 -21.74 -17.39
C HIS A 30 -12.89 -22.69 -16.80
N ARG A 31 -13.27 -23.63 -15.91
CA ARG A 31 -12.33 -24.54 -15.22
C ARG A 31 -11.38 -25.31 -16.15
N GLN A 32 -11.84 -25.69 -17.35
CA GLN A 32 -11.00 -26.43 -18.30
C GLN A 32 -9.92 -25.53 -18.90
N ALA A 33 -10.29 -24.32 -19.30
CA ALA A 33 -9.34 -23.32 -19.79
C ALA A 33 -8.32 -22.97 -18.70
N ILE A 34 -8.78 -22.69 -17.47
CA ILE A 34 -7.90 -22.43 -16.31
C ILE A 34 -6.92 -23.58 -16.07
N ARG A 35 -7.37 -24.84 -16.14
CA ARG A 35 -6.49 -26.01 -16.00
C ARG A 35 -5.48 -26.13 -17.13
N SER A 36 -5.89 -25.84 -18.36
CA SER A 36 -5.03 -25.96 -19.54
C SER A 36 -3.94 -24.90 -19.57
N THR A 37 -4.26 -23.66 -19.16
CA THR A 37 -3.32 -22.55 -19.10
C THR A 37 -2.54 -22.50 -17.78
N ARG A 38 -3.00 -23.25 -16.77
CA ARG A 38 -2.53 -23.18 -15.37
C ARG A 38 -2.60 -21.79 -14.77
N ARG A 39 -3.49 -20.93 -15.31
CA ARG A 39 -3.66 -19.53 -14.93
C ARG A 39 -5.14 -19.16 -14.86
N ALA A 40 -5.56 -18.49 -13.79
CA ALA A 40 -6.87 -17.84 -13.72
C ALA A 40 -6.73 -16.30 -13.79
N VAL A 41 -7.70 -15.62 -14.39
CA VAL A 41 -7.82 -14.16 -14.39
C VAL A 41 -9.02 -13.78 -13.53
N VAL A 42 -8.80 -13.00 -12.48
CA VAL A 42 -9.87 -12.53 -11.60
C VAL A 42 -10.20 -11.08 -11.96
N VAL A 43 -11.45 -10.84 -12.36
CA VAL A 43 -12.00 -9.50 -12.60
C VAL A 43 -12.99 -9.10 -11.52
N GLU A 44 -13.37 -7.82 -11.46
CA GLU A 44 -14.27 -7.30 -10.43
C GLU A 44 -15.73 -7.73 -10.61
N GLY A 45 -16.22 -7.72 -11.85
CA GLY A 45 -17.64 -7.90 -12.14
C GLY A 45 -17.95 -9.08 -13.06
N ASN A 46 -19.19 -9.57 -12.95
CA ASN A 46 -19.72 -10.61 -13.84
C ASN A 46 -19.74 -10.17 -15.31
N PHE A 47 -19.97 -8.88 -15.60
CA PHE A 47 -19.99 -8.37 -16.97
C PHE A 47 -18.60 -8.28 -17.58
N ASP A 48 -17.60 -7.89 -16.80
CA ASP A 48 -16.20 -7.90 -17.21
C ASP A 48 -15.80 -9.32 -17.63
N LEU A 49 -16.20 -10.30 -16.82
CA LEU A 49 -15.99 -11.72 -17.13
C LEU A 49 -16.63 -12.09 -18.47
N LEU A 50 -17.92 -11.80 -18.63
CA LEU A 50 -18.66 -12.15 -19.86
C LEU A 50 -18.03 -11.50 -21.09
N LEU A 51 -17.60 -10.25 -20.99
CA LEU A 51 -16.96 -9.54 -22.10
C LEU A 51 -15.62 -10.17 -22.47
N LEU A 52 -14.76 -10.43 -21.49
CA LEU A 52 -13.49 -11.10 -21.75
C LEU A 52 -13.69 -12.49 -22.36
N ALA A 53 -14.67 -13.26 -21.88
CA ALA A 53 -15.01 -14.56 -22.42
C ALA A 53 -15.51 -14.49 -23.88
N ILE A 54 -16.41 -13.55 -24.21
CA ILE A 54 -16.89 -13.33 -25.59
C ILE A 54 -15.73 -12.98 -26.53
N HIS A 55 -14.69 -12.33 -26.00
CA HIS A 55 -13.48 -11.97 -26.73
C HIS A 55 -12.36 -13.03 -26.65
N GLY A 56 -12.67 -14.25 -26.23
CA GLY A 56 -11.77 -15.41 -26.28
C GLY A 56 -10.77 -15.52 -25.13
N ILE A 57 -10.98 -14.77 -24.05
CA ILE A 57 -10.21 -14.92 -22.80
C ILE A 57 -11.03 -15.82 -21.88
N ASP A 58 -10.82 -17.12 -22.01
CA ASP A 58 -11.69 -18.14 -21.41
C ASP A 58 -11.23 -18.64 -20.04
N ASN A 59 -10.19 -18.07 -19.44
CA ASN A 59 -9.68 -18.45 -18.11
C ASN A 59 -10.04 -17.42 -17.03
N VAL A 60 -11.19 -16.76 -17.17
CA VAL A 60 -11.64 -15.65 -16.32
C VAL A 60 -12.67 -16.09 -15.27
N VAL A 61 -12.63 -15.46 -14.09
CA VAL A 61 -13.55 -15.65 -12.97
C VAL A 61 -13.84 -14.31 -12.27
N ALA A 62 -14.97 -14.21 -11.57
CA ALA A 62 -15.34 -12.99 -10.84
C ALA A 62 -15.95 -13.30 -9.45
N PRO A 63 -15.62 -12.54 -8.39
CA PRO A 63 -16.35 -12.59 -7.13
C PRO A 63 -17.80 -12.12 -7.29
N LEU A 64 -18.71 -12.71 -6.49
CA LEU A 64 -20.15 -12.43 -6.58
C LEU A 64 -20.55 -11.19 -5.77
N GLY A 65 -19.99 -10.02 -6.10
CA GLY A 65 -20.25 -8.75 -5.42
C GLY A 65 -19.71 -8.72 -3.99
N THR A 66 -18.54 -9.31 -3.78
CA THR A 66 -17.79 -9.33 -2.53
C THR A 66 -16.31 -9.07 -2.84
N ALA A 67 -15.56 -8.62 -1.84
CA ALA A 67 -14.10 -8.67 -1.94
C ALA A 67 -13.63 -10.12 -2.12
N LEU A 68 -12.48 -10.28 -2.77
CA LEU A 68 -11.78 -11.56 -2.90
C LEU A 68 -11.47 -12.13 -1.51
N THR A 69 -11.66 -13.43 -1.34
CA THR A 69 -11.44 -14.13 -0.07
C THR A 69 -10.34 -15.19 -0.18
N ARG A 70 -9.89 -15.70 0.96
CA ARG A 70 -9.00 -16.87 1.00
C ARG A 70 -9.64 -18.10 0.37
N GLU A 71 -10.93 -18.31 0.59
CA GLU A 71 -11.67 -19.45 0.07
C GLU A 71 -11.76 -19.43 -1.46
N HIS A 72 -11.82 -18.25 -2.08
CA HIS A 72 -11.70 -18.10 -3.52
C HIS A 72 -10.33 -18.54 -4.03
N ILE A 73 -9.24 -18.08 -3.39
CA ILE A 73 -7.87 -18.47 -3.76
C ILE A 73 -7.66 -19.98 -3.59
N LYS A 74 -8.10 -20.53 -2.46
CA LYS A 74 -8.08 -21.98 -2.19
C LYS A 74 -8.88 -22.76 -3.24
N ALA A 75 -10.01 -22.22 -3.69
CA ALA A 75 -10.80 -22.85 -4.73
C ALA A 75 -10.05 -22.89 -6.07
N LEU A 76 -9.36 -21.80 -6.44
CA LEU A 76 -8.57 -21.67 -7.68
C LEU A 76 -7.30 -22.52 -7.67
N ARG A 77 -6.60 -22.64 -6.53
CA ARG A 77 -5.40 -23.49 -6.36
C ARG A 77 -5.60 -24.93 -6.83
N ARG A 78 -6.83 -25.44 -6.84
CA ARG A 78 -7.16 -26.79 -7.35
C ARG A 78 -7.05 -26.91 -8.87
N TYR A 79 -6.94 -25.80 -9.59
CA TYR A 79 -7.02 -25.72 -11.05
C TYR A 79 -5.79 -25.07 -11.68
N CYS A 80 -5.12 -24.15 -11.00
CA CYS A 80 -4.00 -23.36 -11.52
C CYS A 80 -2.93 -23.13 -10.46
N ASP A 81 -1.72 -22.72 -10.90
CA ASP A 81 -0.63 -22.30 -10.01
C ASP A 81 -0.49 -20.78 -9.92
N GLU A 82 -1.08 -20.06 -10.88
CA GLU A 82 -0.98 -18.60 -10.99
C GLU A 82 -2.37 -17.96 -11.14
N VAL A 83 -2.56 -16.82 -10.50
CA VAL A 83 -3.76 -15.99 -10.62
C VAL A 83 -3.36 -14.56 -10.90
N VAL A 84 -3.95 -13.99 -11.96
CA VAL A 84 -3.80 -12.58 -12.32
C VAL A 84 -5.04 -11.82 -11.85
N LEU A 85 -4.86 -10.87 -10.95
CA LEU A 85 -5.87 -9.90 -10.57
C LEU A 85 -5.89 -8.79 -11.63
N LEU A 86 -6.97 -8.69 -12.40
CA LEU A 86 -7.17 -7.63 -13.37
C LEU A 86 -8.09 -6.57 -12.74
N PHE A 87 -7.48 -5.49 -12.28
CA PHE A 87 -8.18 -4.40 -11.60
C PHE A 87 -8.16 -3.12 -12.41
N ASP A 88 -9.10 -2.24 -12.09
CA ASP A 88 -9.06 -0.87 -12.54
C ASP A 88 -7.79 -0.18 -12.00
N GLY A 89 -7.17 0.67 -12.82
CA GLY A 89 -5.93 1.40 -12.47
C GLY A 89 -6.12 2.51 -11.43
N ASP A 90 -7.06 2.36 -10.50
CA ASP A 90 -7.41 3.33 -9.48
C ASP A 90 -6.88 2.96 -8.08
N SER A 91 -7.11 3.85 -7.11
CA SER A 91 -6.66 3.61 -5.73
C SER A 91 -7.39 2.45 -5.04
N ALA A 92 -8.59 2.08 -5.50
CA ALA A 92 -9.35 0.97 -4.93
C ALA A 92 -8.76 -0.38 -5.35
N GLY A 93 -8.34 -0.50 -6.62
CA GLY A 93 -7.63 -1.67 -7.15
C GLY A 93 -6.34 -1.96 -6.38
N LEU A 94 -5.53 -0.92 -6.11
CA LEU A 94 -4.31 -1.07 -5.29
C LEU A 94 -4.61 -1.56 -3.87
N ARG A 95 -5.62 -0.96 -3.20
CA ARG A 95 -6.01 -1.40 -1.85
C ARG A 95 -6.54 -2.85 -1.88
N ALA A 96 -7.24 -3.26 -2.92
CA ALA A 96 -7.70 -4.64 -3.09
C ALA A 96 -6.52 -5.62 -3.28
N ALA A 97 -5.54 -5.26 -4.11
CA ALA A 97 -4.32 -6.02 -4.31
C ALA A 97 -3.57 -6.24 -2.98
N ARG A 98 -3.31 -5.16 -2.21
CA ARG A 98 -2.65 -5.25 -0.89
C ARG A 98 -3.40 -6.16 0.08
N ARG A 99 -4.72 -6.03 0.19
CA ARG A 99 -5.55 -6.88 1.07
C ARG A 99 -5.55 -8.36 0.66
N SER A 100 -5.28 -8.66 -0.61
CA SER A 100 -5.32 -10.03 -1.12
C SER A 100 -4.03 -10.83 -0.89
N ILE A 101 -2.89 -10.17 -0.67
CA ILE A 101 -1.58 -10.81 -0.47
C ILE A 101 -1.64 -11.97 0.55
N PRO A 102 -2.19 -11.80 1.76
CA PRO A 102 -2.26 -12.88 2.75
C PRO A 102 -2.94 -14.14 2.23
N PHE A 103 -3.93 -14.01 1.34
CA PHE A 103 -4.65 -15.15 0.78
C PHE A 103 -3.77 -15.95 -0.17
N PHE A 104 -2.96 -15.29 -0.99
CA PHE A 104 -2.00 -15.93 -1.88
C PHE A 104 -0.86 -16.60 -1.12
N LEU A 105 -0.30 -15.91 -0.13
CA LEU A 105 0.79 -16.44 0.67
C LEU A 105 0.35 -17.67 1.49
N SER A 106 -0.82 -17.60 2.16
CA SER A 106 -1.34 -18.71 2.96
C SER A 106 -1.73 -19.94 2.12
N GLU A 107 -2.12 -19.73 0.87
CA GLU A 107 -2.46 -20.82 -0.05
C GLU A 107 -1.30 -21.23 -0.97
N GLN A 108 -0.10 -20.64 -0.81
CA GLN A 108 1.07 -20.91 -1.65
C GLN A 108 0.72 -20.88 -3.15
N LEU A 109 -0.06 -19.88 -3.55
CA LEU A 109 -0.49 -19.67 -4.94
C LEU A 109 0.17 -18.40 -5.47
N GLU A 110 0.68 -18.45 -6.71
CA GLU A 110 1.32 -17.28 -7.30
C GLU A 110 0.26 -16.21 -7.64
N GLY A 111 0.39 -15.04 -7.02
CA GLY A 111 -0.47 -13.89 -7.27
C GLY A 111 0.25 -12.86 -8.13
N ARG A 112 -0.44 -12.37 -9.17
CA ARG A 112 0.01 -11.27 -10.03
C ARG A 112 -1.09 -10.24 -10.18
N VAL A 113 -0.72 -9.04 -10.58
CA VAL A 113 -1.67 -7.94 -10.78
C VAL A 113 -1.41 -7.23 -12.10
N ALA A 114 -2.50 -7.01 -12.83
CA ALA A 114 -2.58 -6.26 -14.05
C ALA A 114 -3.52 -5.07 -13.80
N LEU A 115 -3.04 -3.86 -14.02
CA LEU A 115 -3.85 -2.66 -13.93
C LEU A 115 -4.30 -2.22 -15.30
N LEU A 116 -5.60 -2.00 -15.45
CA LEU A 116 -6.13 -1.37 -16.67
C LEU A 116 -5.62 0.07 -16.78
N PRO A 117 -5.35 0.56 -18.01
CA PRO A 117 -4.98 1.95 -18.20
C PRO A 117 -6.06 2.90 -17.68
N THR A 118 -5.67 4.07 -17.15
CA THR A 118 -6.61 5.02 -16.56
C THR A 118 -7.77 5.35 -17.51
N GLY A 119 -9.00 5.23 -17.00
CA GLY A 119 -10.21 5.49 -17.76
C GLY A 119 -10.72 4.31 -18.60
N HIS A 120 -10.02 3.17 -18.58
CA HIS A 120 -10.47 1.94 -19.22
C HIS A 120 -11.00 0.93 -18.21
N ASP A 121 -12.11 0.30 -18.58
CA ASP A 121 -12.56 -1.00 -18.10
C ASP A 121 -12.16 -2.09 -19.13
N PRO A 122 -12.37 -3.38 -18.85
CA PRO A 122 -12.09 -4.45 -19.83
C PRO A 122 -12.83 -4.25 -21.17
N ASP A 123 -14.06 -3.75 -21.14
CA ASP A 123 -14.88 -3.51 -22.34
C ASP A 123 -14.24 -2.48 -23.28
N THR A 124 -14.01 -1.28 -22.77
CA THR A 124 -13.43 -0.16 -23.50
C THR A 124 -12.03 -0.50 -24.00
N LEU A 125 -11.22 -1.19 -23.20
CA LEU A 125 -9.89 -1.62 -23.63
C LEU A 125 -9.96 -2.60 -24.81
N VAL A 126 -10.86 -3.58 -24.77
CA VAL A 126 -11.03 -4.53 -25.88
C VAL A 126 -11.62 -3.83 -27.11
N ARG A 127 -12.61 -2.95 -26.95
CA ARG A 127 -13.22 -2.23 -28.08
C ARG A 127 -12.23 -1.31 -28.80
N GLU A 128 -11.30 -0.69 -28.08
CA GLU A 128 -10.34 0.24 -28.66
C GLU A 128 -9.06 -0.43 -29.17
N LYS A 129 -8.52 -1.41 -28.42
CA LYS A 129 -7.19 -1.99 -28.69
C LYS A 129 -7.23 -3.49 -29.00
N GLY A 130 -8.40 -4.11 -28.95
CA GLY A 130 -8.60 -5.53 -29.20
C GLY A 130 -8.25 -6.44 -28.02
N ALA A 131 -8.69 -7.69 -28.11
CA ALA A 131 -8.44 -8.71 -27.08
C ALA A 131 -6.94 -8.97 -26.82
N ALA A 132 -6.11 -8.83 -27.85
CA ALA A 132 -4.66 -8.98 -27.74
C ALA A 132 -4.03 -7.97 -26.77
N ALA A 133 -4.61 -6.77 -26.63
CA ALA A 133 -4.13 -5.78 -25.68
C ALA A 133 -4.37 -6.22 -24.23
N VAL A 134 -5.52 -6.85 -23.94
CA VAL A 134 -5.80 -7.40 -22.62
C VAL A 134 -4.94 -8.62 -22.33
N GLN A 135 -4.75 -9.50 -23.31
CA GLN A 135 -3.85 -10.65 -23.17
C GLN A 135 -2.43 -10.21 -22.84
N LYS A 136 -1.90 -9.22 -23.57
CA LYS A 136 -0.60 -8.64 -23.28
C LYS A 136 -0.53 -8.07 -21.86
N LEU A 137 -1.57 -7.36 -21.42
CA LEU A 137 -1.63 -6.82 -20.06
C LEU A 137 -1.60 -7.93 -18.99
N ILE A 138 -2.27 -9.06 -19.24
CA ILE A 138 -2.26 -10.25 -18.37
C ILE A 138 -0.88 -10.92 -18.38
N GLU A 139 -0.20 -10.98 -19.53
CA GLU A 139 1.15 -11.53 -19.68
C GLU A 139 2.20 -10.67 -18.95
N ASP A 140 2.08 -9.35 -19.08
CA ASP A 140 2.97 -8.36 -18.47
C ASP A 140 2.63 -8.08 -16.98
N ALA A 141 1.68 -8.82 -16.39
CA ALA A 141 1.22 -8.63 -15.02
C ALA A 141 2.39 -8.71 -14.02
N ALA A 142 2.45 -7.74 -13.11
CA ALA A 142 3.51 -7.67 -12.12
C ALA A 142 3.28 -8.70 -10.99
N PRO A 143 4.34 -9.29 -10.41
CA PRO A 143 4.21 -10.08 -9.19
C PRO A 143 3.54 -9.25 -8.08
N LEU A 144 2.56 -9.85 -7.39
CA LEU A 144 1.70 -9.11 -6.47
C LEU A 144 2.48 -8.47 -5.31
N ALA A 145 3.47 -9.17 -4.76
CA ALA A 145 4.31 -8.66 -3.68
C ALA A 145 5.18 -7.47 -4.15
N GLU A 146 5.79 -7.56 -5.35
CA GLU A 146 6.58 -6.47 -5.94
C GLU A 146 5.74 -5.23 -6.23
N PHE A 147 4.52 -5.44 -6.72
CA PHE A 147 3.58 -4.37 -6.98
C PHE A 147 3.23 -3.60 -5.70
N VAL A 148 2.90 -4.32 -4.63
CA VAL A 148 2.57 -3.69 -3.34
C VAL A 148 3.80 -3.01 -2.74
N PHE A 149 4.98 -3.61 -2.84
CA PHE A 149 6.21 -2.96 -2.40
C PHE A 149 6.48 -1.65 -3.14
N SER A 150 6.29 -1.63 -4.46
CA SER A 150 6.44 -0.43 -5.28
C SER A 150 5.45 0.66 -4.84
N ALA A 151 4.20 0.30 -4.60
CA ALA A 151 3.19 1.24 -4.11
C ALA A 151 3.52 1.79 -2.72
N LEU A 152 4.03 0.97 -1.79
CA LEU A 152 4.46 1.42 -0.47
C LEU A 152 5.63 2.41 -0.55
N LYS A 153 6.54 2.23 -1.51
CA LYS A 153 7.63 3.18 -1.78
C LYS A 153 7.10 4.53 -2.27
N GLU A 154 6.11 4.52 -3.15
CA GLU A 154 5.47 5.75 -3.63
C GLU A 154 4.72 6.46 -2.50
N GLU A 155 4.02 5.71 -1.63
CA GLU A 155 3.22 6.25 -0.54
C GLU A 155 4.07 6.83 0.60
N HIS A 156 5.13 6.15 1.01
CA HIS A 156 5.91 6.50 2.21
C HIS A 156 7.27 7.13 1.93
N GLY A 157 7.77 6.99 0.70
CA GLY A 157 9.13 7.39 0.32
C GLY A 157 10.22 6.55 0.99
N LEU A 158 11.48 6.85 0.66
CA LEU A 158 12.65 6.09 1.13
C LEU A 158 13.45 6.80 2.24
N THR A 159 12.83 7.76 2.94
CA THR A 159 13.40 8.35 4.17
C THR A 159 13.46 7.31 5.29
N LEU A 160 14.19 7.57 6.38
CA LEU A 160 14.24 6.64 7.52
C LEU A 160 12.83 6.29 8.04
N SER A 161 11.98 7.29 8.24
CA SER A 161 10.59 7.09 8.67
C SER A 161 9.76 6.35 7.62
N GLY A 162 9.98 6.65 6.34
CA GLY A 162 9.31 5.94 5.23
C GLY A 162 9.68 4.46 5.21
N LYS A 163 10.98 4.14 5.25
CA LYS A 163 11.48 2.76 5.30
C LYS A 163 10.93 2.01 6.52
N ASN A 164 10.86 2.64 7.70
CA ASN A 164 10.27 1.99 8.87
C ASN A 164 8.80 1.62 8.66
N ARG A 165 7.99 2.49 8.03
CA ARG A 165 6.59 2.17 7.69
C ARG A 165 6.49 1.03 6.68
N ILE A 166 7.31 1.06 5.62
CA ILE A 166 7.34 -0.01 4.62
C ILE A 166 7.71 -1.35 5.26
N ILE A 167 8.71 -1.37 6.15
CA ILE A 167 9.13 -2.58 6.87
C ILE A 167 7.99 -3.12 7.74
N THR A 168 7.32 -2.26 8.52
CA THR A 168 6.16 -2.66 9.34
C THR A 168 5.06 -3.27 8.48
N ASP A 169 4.66 -2.58 7.41
CA ASP A 169 3.59 -3.03 6.50
C ASP A 169 3.92 -4.37 5.82
N LEU A 170 5.17 -4.55 5.37
CA LEU A 170 5.61 -5.79 4.76
C LEU A 170 5.74 -6.93 5.78
N ALA A 171 6.24 -6.65 6.99
CA ALA A 171 6.35 -7.65 8.05
C ALA A 171 4.98 -8.22 8.42
N GLU A 172 3.95 -7.37 8.56
CA GLU A 172 2.57 -7.80 8.80
C GLU A 172 2.04 -8.73 7.69
N LEU A 173 2.38 -8.45 6.43
CA LEU A 173 2.00 -9.29 5.30
C LEU A 173 2.75 -10.64 5.32
N MET A 174 4.05 -10.63 5.62
CA MET A 174 4.87 -11.84 5.69
C MET A 174 4.46 -12.77 6.84
N GLU A 175 3.92 -12.25 7.94
CA GLU A 175 3.39 -13.09 9.02
C GLU A 175 2.28 -14.05 8.56
N GLN A 176 1.62 -13.74 7.44
CA GLN A 176 0.54 -14.54 6.87
C GLN A 176 1.02 -15.63 5.91
N ALA A 177 2.32 -15.69 5.60
CA ALA A 177 2.88 -16.72 4.75
C ALA A 177 2.82 -18.11 5.38
N ALA A 178 2.63 -19.13 4.54
CA ALA A 178 2.36 -20.49 4.97
C ALA A 178 3.57 -21.17 5.64
N ASP A 179 4.79 -20.81 5.24
CA ASP A 179 6.03 -21.41 5.74
C ASP A 179 7.12 -20.38 6.02
N ALA A 180 8.13 -20.81 6.79
CA ALA A 180 9.22 -19.95 7.24
C ALA A 180 10.19 -19.59 6.10
N ASP A 181 10.41 -20.51 5.15
CA ASP A 181 11.33 -20.32 4.04
C ASP A 181 10.86 -19.20 3.11
N GLN A 182 9.56 -19.17 2.79
CA GLN A 182 8.96 -18.10 1.99
C GLN A 182 9.09 -16.74 2.70
N ARG A 183 8.90 -16.71 4.02
CA ARG A 183 9.07 -15.48 4.81
C ARG A 183 10.51 -14.98 4.79
N GLU A 184 11.47 -15.87 4.98
CA GLU A 184 12.88 -15.53 4.97
C GLU A 184 13.33 -15.03 3.59
N LEU A 185 12.86 -15.68 2.52
CA LEU A 185 13.13 -15.26 1.16
C LEU A 185 12.57 -13.85 0.87
N MET A 186 11.33 -13.58 1.27
CA MET A 186 10.72 -12.25 1.13
C MET A 186 11.46 -11.19 1.96
N ALA A 187 11.81 -11.50 3.20
CA ALA A 187 12.58 -10.61 4.08
C ALA A 187 13.96 -10.29 3.49
N SER A 188 14.64 -11.30 2.94
CA SER A 188 15.90 -11.13 2.24
C SER A 188 15.75 -10.23 1.03
N HIS A 189 14.76 -10.51 0.18
CA HIS A 189 14.52 -9.79 -1.05
C HIS A 189 14.20 -8.31 -0.81
N PHE A 190 13.21 -8.01 0.03
CA PHE A 190 12.83 -6.61 0.30
C PHE A 190 13.82 -5.90 1.22
N GLY A 191 14.56 -6.62 2.06
CA GLY A 191 15.67 -6.08 2.83
C GLY A 191 16.79 -5.56 1.95
N GLU A 192 17.19 -6.32 0.94
CA GLU A 192 18.16 -5.89 -0.06
C GLU A 192 17.68 -4.64 -0.81
N GLN A 193 16.43 -4.64 -1.30
CA GLN A 193 15.86 -3.49 -2.02
C GLN A 193 15.77 -2.21 -1.15
N LEU A 194 15.60 -2.35 0.17
CA LEU A 194 15.57 -1.22 1.11
C LEU A 194 16.95 -0.87 1.69
N GLY A 195 17.97 -1.71 1.49
CA GLY A 195 19.29 -1.57 2.11
C GLY A 195 19.26 -1.75 3.63
N VAL A 196 18.49 -2.72 4.13
CA VAL A 196 18.36 -3.04 5.56
C VAL A 196 18.53 -4.55 5.81
N SER A 197 18.89 -4.94 7.04
CA SER A 197 18.98 -6.37 7.39
C SER A 197 17.60 -7.05 7.28
N PRO A 198 17.51 -8.29 6.73
CA PRO A 198 16.29 -9.10 6.71
C PRO A 198 15.68 -9.32 8.09
N ASP A 199 16.51 -9.32 9.15
CA ASP A 199 16.07 -9.46 10.54
C ASP A 199 15.04 -8.39 10.94
N ARG A 200 15.08 -7.21 10.29
CA ARG A 200 14.14 -6.12 10.57
C ARG A 200 12.69 -6.47 10.25
N PHE A 201 12.45 -7.45 9.39
CA PHE A 201 11.11 -7.97 9.09
C PHE A 201 10.71 -9.15 9.99
N LEU A 202 11.68 -9.86 10.55
CA LEU A 202 11.48 -11.12 11.28
C LEU A 202 11.43 -10.94 12.80
N VAL A 203 12.04 -9.88 13.32
CA VAL A 203 11.87 -9.48 14.71
C VAL A 203 10.41 -9.09 14.88
N LYS A 204 9.67 -9.84 15.71
CA LYS A 204 8.39 -9.36 16.24
C LYS A 204 8.69 -7.97 16.75
N GLN A 205 8.13 -6.94 16.12
CA GLN A 205 8.04 -5.65 16.76
C GLN A 205 7.15 -5.90 17.98
N THR A 206 7.74 -6.37 19.08
CA THR A 206 7.28 -5.95 20.39
C THR A 206 7.35 -4.45 20.26
N ALA A 207 6.21 -3.85 19.92
CA ALA A 207 5.98 -2.48 20.24
C ALA A 207 6.60 -2.33 21.63
N PHE A 208 7.56 -1.42 21.78
CA PHE A 208 7.62 -0.73 23.06
C PHE A 208 6.16 -0.40 23.30
N GLY A 209 5.55 -1.12 24.26
CA GLY A 209 4.13 -0.98 24.51
C GLY A 209 3.86 0.50 24.57
N HIS A 210 2.66 0.91 24.15
CA HIS A 210 2.12 2.12 24.75
C HIS A 210 2.55 2.09 26.21
N VAL A 211 3.40 3.04 26.60
CA VAL A 211 3.55 3.35 27.99
C VAL A 211 2.13 3.76 28.31
N GLU A 212 1.34 2.81 28.85
CA GLU A 212 0.08 3.12 29.50
C GLU A 212 0.41 4.34 30.34
N ASP A 213 -0.36 5.42 30.17
CA ASP A 213 -0.21 6.66 30.91
C ASP A 213 0.11 6.29 32.36
N VAL A 214 1.40 6.28 32.70
CA VAL A 214 1.82 6.14 34.08
C VAL A 214 1.20 7.37 34.69
N PRO A 215 0.32 7.25 35.70
CA PRO A 215 -0.27 8.41 36.33
C PRO A 215 0.91 9.32 36.65
N VAL A 216 0.95 10.48 36.00
CA VAL A 216 1.94 11.48 36.33
C VAL A 216 1.57 11.88 37.74
N GLU A 217 2.22 11.26 38.74
CA GLU A 217 2.16 11.75 40.10
C GLU A 217 2.49 13.24 39.98
N HIS A 218 1.57 14.06 40.49
CA HIS A 218 1.73 15.50 40.51
C HIS A 218 3.10 15.82 41.08
N VAL A 219 4.07 16.09 40.19
CA VAL A 219 5.31 16.72 40.59
C VAL A 219 4.87 18.09 41.07
N PRO A 220 5.00 18.43 42.36
CA PRO A 220 4.53 19.70 42.86
C PRO A 220 5.18 20.78 42.02
N THR A 221 4.35 21.60 41.39
CA THR A 221 4.79 22.73 40.57
C THR A 221 5.73 23.53 41.45
N ARG A 222 7.02 23.57 41.09
CA ARG A 222 7.98 24.43 41.77
C ARG A 222 7.48 25.86 41.59
N GLN A 223 6.83 26.40 42.63
CA GLN A 223 6.45 27.80 42.66
C GLN A 223 7.74 28.60 42.62
N TRP A 224 7.98 29.23 41.48
CA TRP A 224 8.94 30.32 41.44
C TRP A 224 8.42 31.39 42.40
N PRO A 225 9.27 31.94 43.30
CA PRO A 225 8.83 33.05 44.14
C PRO A 225 8.33 34.19 43.23
N PRO A 226 7.30 34.95 43.66
CA PRO A 226 6.84 36.10 42.89
C PRO A 226 8.01 37.04 42.63
N GLU A 227 8.04 37.65 41.44
CA GLU A 227 9.00 38.69 41.07
C GLU A 227 8.87 39.87 42.03
N SER A 228 9.59 39.82 43.15
CA SER A 228 9.84 40.95 44.02
C SER A 228 11.28 41.40 43.83
N GLU A 229 11.41 42.50 43.10
CA GLU A 229 12.40 43.58 43.28
C GLU A 229 13.85 43.17 43.59
N VAL A 230 14.57 42.69 42.58
CA VAL A 230 15.96 43.15 42.32
C VAL A 230 16.17 43.10 40.82
N VAL A 231 16.03 44.24 40.14
CA VAL A 231 16.60 44.41 38.79
C VAL A 231 18.09 44.58 39.02
N PRO A 232 18.98 43.70 38.52
CA PRO A 232 20.40 44.01 38.51
C PRO A 232 20.57 45.26 37.63
N GLU A 233 21.21 46.31 38.13
CA GLU A 233 21.56 47.48 37.31
C GLU A 233 22.30 46.98 36.07
N MET A 234 21.73 47.23 34.89
CA MET A 234 22.44 47.02 33.64
C MET A 234 23.65 47.97 33.63
N PRO A 235 24.87 47.49 33.34
CA PRO A 235 26.00 48.37 33.15
C PRO A 235 25.69 49.36 32.02
N SER A 236 26.04 50.62 32.24
CA SER A 236 25.80 51.67 31.25
C SER A 236 26.73 51.49 30.04
N ASP A 237 26.36 52.08 28.89
CA ASP A 237 27.10 51.97 27.63
C ASP A 237 28.58 52.43 27.70
N SER A 238 29.05 53.00 28.82
CA SER A 238 30.46 53.31 29.06
C SER A 238 31.31 52.17 29.65
N ASP A 239 30.70 51.02 30.01
CA ASP A 239 31.42 49.87 30.59
C ASP A 239 31.90 48.85 29.55
N TRP A 240 31.50 49.00 28.28
CA TRP A 240 32.06 48.23 27.18
C TRP A 240 33.38 48.87 26.72
N GLY A 241 34.46 48.57 27.46
CA GLY A 241 35.81 48.89 27.04
C GLY A 241 36.09 48.41 25.60
N SER A 242 36.77 49.26 24.84
CA SER A 242 37.06 49.18 23.40
C SER A 242 37.99 48.03 22.96
N ASP A 243 37.97 46.89 23.64
CA ASP A 243 38.88 45.76 23.42
C ASP A 243 38.19 44.46 22.97
N TRP A 244 36.89 44.50 22.67
CA TRP A 244 36.24 43.35 22.06
C TRP A 244 36.53 43.30 20.55
N THR A 245 37.40 42.36 20.16
CA THR A 245 37.61 41.98 18.76
C THR A 245 36.88 40.66 18.47
N PRO A 246 35.94 40.62 17.52
CA PRO A 246 35.36 39.36 17.07
C PRO A 246 36.44 38.48 16.42
N PRO A 247 36.38 37.14 16.57
CA PRO A 247 37.32 36.26 15.89
C PRO A 247 37.16 36.34 14.36
N ASP A 248 38.29 36.39 13.64
CA ASP A 248 38.34 36.37 12.18
C ASP A 248 37.79 35.04 11.63
N PHE A 249 36.64 35.10 10.97
CA PHE A 249 36.14 34.01 10.13
C PHE A 249 36.65 34.22 8.70
N PRO A 250 37.42 33.28 8.12
CA PRO A 250 37.83 33.39 6.72
C PRO A 250 36.59 33.26 5.81
N LEU A 251 36.26 34.34 5.12
CA LEU A 251 35.30 34.35 4.02
C LEU A 251 36.01 33.84 2.77
N ASP A 252 35.95 32.53 2.53
CA ASP A 252 36.26 31.97 1.22
C ASP A 252 35.11 31.11 0.69
N ARG A 253 34.62 31.56 -0.46
CA ARG A 253 33.81 30.92 -1.50
C ARG A 253 32.29 31.05 -1.41
N GLU A 254 31.85 32.00 -2.23
CA GLU A 254 30.60 32.06 -2.97
C GLU A 254 30.13 30.67 -3.45
N GLU A 255 28.91 30.29 -3.10
CA GLU A 255 27.94 29.69 -4.02
C GLU A 255 26.53 29.86 -3.41
N GLY A 256 25.67 30.56 -4.15
CA GLY A 256 24.49 31.25 -3.63
C GLY A 256 23.35 30.34 -3.18
N TRP A 257 22.89 30.54 -1.94
CA TRP A 257 21.54 30.19 -1.53
C TRP A 257 20.58 31.29 -1.98
N GLY A 258 19.67 30.90 -2.88
CA GLY A 258 18.62 31.75 -3.43
C GLY A 258 17.71 32.34 -2.36
N THR A 259 17.31 33.58 -2.65
CA THR A 259 16.46 34.46 -1.84
C THR A 259 15.08 33.86 -1.52
N TYR A 260 14.74 33.71 -0.24
CA TYR A 260 13.34 33.64 0.20
C TYR A 260 12.77 35.07 0.28
N SER A 261 11.92 35.42 -0.67
CA SER A 261 11.14 36.66 -0.66
C SER A 261 9.94 36.51 0.28
N SER A 262 10.02 37.09 1.48
CA SER A 262 8.87 37.32 2.35
C SER A 262 8.21 38.65 2.00
N ARG A 263 7.01 38.61 1.39
CA ARG A 263 6.15 39.81 1.22
C ARG A 263 5.55 40.23 2.58
N PRO A 264 5.49 41.54 2.90
CA PRO A 264 4.82 42.00 4.10
C PRO A 264 3.30 42.12 3.90
N ARG A 265 2.53 41.59 4.85
CA ARG A 265 1.10 41.90 5.04
C ARG A 265 0.98 43.39 5.41
N ARG A 266 0.28 44.19 4.60
CA ARG A 266 -0.25 45.49 5.02
C ARG A 266 -1.59 45.30 5.72
N ARG A 267 -1.72 45.92 6.90
CA ARG A 267 -2.99 46.25 7.53
C ARG A 267 -3.62 47.45 6.80
N GLY A 268 -4.92 47.39 6.61
CA GLY A 268 -5.82 48.41 6.05
C GLY A 268 -7.20 47.79 5.96
#